data_AF-A0A5C7JFP2-F1
#
_entry.id   AF-A0A5C7JFP2-F1
#
_cell.length_a   1.000
_cell.length_b   1.000
_cell.length_c   1.000
_cell.angle_alpha   90.00
_cell.angle_beta   90.00
_cell.angle_gamma   90.00
#
_symmetry.space_group_name_H-M   'P 1'
#
loop_
_entity.id
_entity.type
_entity.pdbx_description
1 polymer ?
#
loop_
_entity_poly.entity_id
_entity_poly.type
_entity_poly.pdbx_seq_one_letter_code
_entity_poly.pdbx_strand_id
1 'polypeptide(L)'
;MKKSKLTIVLYIYFFLCIIHSSYAFYKMGKNFFYPETEKQIQPEHKVTSTEKVTSQSSENTQPKHIARTELTQVKFNFLKNCEFYPISKDIEMNNQDFNMYKKEYNYYLNRYFTHNQLKGLEGIIIADAEMFEDGSAGVTESLNGISYITLAARNGDSTCIIHETCHAMQAKYIDVFNIYYKKRWEKCNKFVSDYAKTNIFEDFAETGTAYLIGDTSSNNPKFKIFAEFYNRIK
;
A
#
# COMPACT_ATOMS: atom_id res chain seq x y z
N MET A 1 -4.43 -54.78 5.30
CA MET A 1 -3.78 -54.11 4.15
C MET A 1 -2.69 -53.17 4.67
N LYS A 2 -1.43 -53.34 4.24
CA LYS A 2 -0.34 -52.42 4.63
C LYS A 2 -0.54 -51.09 3.90
N LYS A 3 -0.75 -49.98 4.63
CA LYS A 3 -0.88 -48.65 4.01
C LYS A 3 0.45 -48.25 3.39
N SER A 4 0.42 -47.69 2.18
CA SER A 4 1.63 -47.25 1.48
C SER A 4 2.31 -46.10 2.24
N LYS A 5 3.64 -45.97 2.12
CA LYS A 5 4.40 -44.86 2.72
C LYS A 5 3.87 -43.49 2.26
N LEU A 6 3.44 -43.39 1.01
CA LEU A 6 2.82 -42.18 0.44
C LEU A 6 1.52 -41.82 1.18
N THR A 7 0.69 -42.82 1.49
CA THR A 7 -0.57 -42.62 2.22
C THR A 7 -0.31 -42.06 3.62
N ILE A 8 0.74 -42.51 4.31
CA ILE A 8 1.11 -42.02 5.64
C ILE A 8 1.58 -40.55 5.56
N VAL A 9 2.41 -40.21 4.57
CA VAL A 9 2.88 -38.82 4.36
C VAL A 9 1.72 -37.88 4.07
N LEU A 10 0.74 -38.30 3.26
CA LEU A 10 -0.44 -37.50 2.96
C LEU A 10 -1.31 -37.27 4.19
N TYR A 11 -1.45 -38.26 5.08
CA TYR A 11 -2.17 -38.07 6.35
C TYR A 11 -1.45 -37.08 7.28
N ILE A 12 -0.12 -37.14 7.38
CA ILE A 12 0.66 -36.20 8.19
C ILE A 12 0.53 -34.78 7.63
N TYR A 13 0.64 -34.62 6.31
CA TYR A 13 0.47 -33.33 5.65
C TYR A 13 -0.93 -32.74 5.91
N PHE A 14 -1.97 -33.56 5.72
CA PHE A 14 -3.35 -33.13 5.96
C PHE A 14 -3.58 -32.72 7.43
N PHE A 15 -2.99 -33.45 8.37
CA PHE A 15 -3.08 -33.13 9.80
C PHE A 15 -2.39 -31.80 10.15
N LEU A 16 -1.22 -31.52 9.56
CA LEU A 16 -0.52 -30.24 9.74
C LEU A 16 -1.32 -29.07 9.16
N CYS A 17 -1.98 -29.25 8.01
CA CYS A 17 -2.87 -28.24 7.43
C CYS A 17 -4.05 -27.90 8.33
N ILE A 18 -4.65 -28.90 9.00
CA ILE A 18 -5.74 -28.68 9.95
C ILE A 18 -5.24 -27.86 11.15
N ILE A 19 -4.12 -28.25 11.76
CA ILE A 19 -3.55 -27.52 12.91
C ILE A 19 -3.25 -26.06 12.54
N HIS A 20 -2.62 -25.84 11.38
CA HIS A 20 -2.28 -24.49 10.92
C HIS A 20 -3.53 -23.63 10.70
N SER A 21 -4.55 -24.21 10.06
CA SER A 21 -5.83 -23.51 9.81
C SER A 21 -6.57 -23.19 11.11
N SER A 22 -6.57 -24.11 12.07
CA SER A 22 -7.17 -23.89 13.40
C SER A 22 -6.42 -22.83 14.21
N TYR A 23 -5.08 -22.78 14.13
CA TYR A 23 -4.29 -21.74 14.80
C TYR A 23 -4.50 -20.36 14.17
N ALA A 24 -4.55 -20.28 12.84
CA ALA A 24 -4.86 -19.03 12.13
C ALA A 24 -6.26 -18.51 12.52
N PHE A 25 -7.26 -19.40 12.60
CA PHE A 25 -8.61 -19.06 13.04
C PHE A 25 -8.66 -18.63 14.50
N TYR A 26 -7.93 -19.31 15.39
CA TYR A 26 -7.81 -18.91 16.81
C TYR A 26 -7.16 -17.52 16.96
N LYS A 27 -6.09 -17.23 16.23
CA LYS A 27 -5.43 -15.91 16.26
C LYS A 27 -6.35 -14.80 15.78
N MET A 28 -7.10 -15.06 14.71
CA MET A 28 -8.11 -14.13 14.18
C MET A 28 -9.22 -13.88 15.21
N GLY A 29 -9.72 -14.94 15.87
CA GLY A 29 -10.73 -14.82 16.92
C GLY A 29 -10.23 -14.08 18.17
N LYS A 30 -9.01 -14.36 18.64
CA LYS A 30 -8.43 -13.68 19.82
C LYS A 30 -8.36 -12.17 19.62
N ASN A 31 -7.88 -11.73 18.46
CA ASN A 31 -7.76 -10.30 18.13
C ASN A 31 -9.12 -9.60 17.97
N PHE A 32 -10.18 -10.35 17.63
CA PHE A 32 -11.52 -9.79 17.44
C PHE A 32 -12.31 -9.64 18.73
N PHE A 33 -12.14 -10.55 19.70
CA PHE A 33 -12.93 -10.57 20.94
C PHE A 33 -12.21 -9.94 22.15
N TYR A 34 -10.88 -9.86 22.13
CA TYR A 34 -10.08 -9.27 23.22
C TYR A 34 -8.91 -8.46 22.64
N PRO A 35 -9.13 -7.21 22.20
CA PRO A 35 -8.02 -6.32 21.89
C PRO A 35 -7.28 -6.02 23.20
N GLU A 36 -6.04 -6.52 23.34
CA GLU A 36 -5.18 -6.21 24.47
C GLU A 36 -4.92 -4.69 24.47
N THR A 37 -5.55 -3.98 25.43
CA THR A 37 -5.29 -2.57 25.71
C THR A 37 -3.96 -2.47 26.46
N GLU A 38 -2.87 -2.26 25.73
CA GLU A 38 -1.63 -1.78 26.35
C GLU A 38 -1.85 -0.36 26.88
N LYS A 39 -1.62 -0.20 28.19
CA LYS A 39 -1.74 1.06 28.93
C LYS A 39 -0.75 2.09 28.36
N GLN A 40 -1.26 3.17 27.78
CA GLN A 40 -0.48 4.39 27.58
C GLN A 40 -0.21 5.06 28.92
N ILE A 41 1.05 5.06 29.35
CA ILE A 41 1.54 5.97 30.38
C ILE A 41 1.80 7.31 29.66
N GLN A 42 0.96 8.31 29.92
CA GLN A 42 1.24 9.69 29.52
C GLN A 42 2.36 10.27 30.39
N PRO A 43 3.38 10.93 29.82
CA PRO A 43 4.22 11.85 30.57
C PRO A 43 3.56 13.24 30.63
N GLU A 44 3.57 13.80 31.84
CA GLU A 44 3.02 15.09 32.23
C GLU A 44 3.58 16.27 31.42
N HIS A 45 2.67 17.16 31.02
CA HIS A 45 2.94 18.51 30.61
C HIS A 45 3.75 19.27 31.68
N LYS A 46 4.92 19.79 31.30
CA LYS A 46 5.54 20.91 32.01
C LYS A 46 5.64 22.11 31.07
N VAL A 47 4.68 23.00 31.21
CA VAL A 47 4.68 24.34 30.62
C VAL A 47 5.75 25.16 31.32
N THR A 48 6.65 25.78 30.57
CA THR A 48 7.30 27.02 31.00
C THR A 48 7.47 27.93 29.79
N SER A 49 6.71 29.01 29.82
CA SER A 49 6.83 30.19 28.95
C SER A 49 8.13 30.94 29.25
N THR A 50 8.72 31.61 28.24
CA THR A 50 8.85 33.08 28.17
C THR A 50 9.52 33.45 26.83
N GLU A 51 8.92 34.43 26.16
CA GLU A 51 9.36 35.04 24.90
C GLU A 51 10.75 35.69 24.97
N LYS A 52 11.42 35.76 23.82
CA LYS A 52 12.09 37.00 23.41
C LYS A 52 12.01 37.17 21.90
N VAL A 53 11.21 38.15 21.50
CA VAL A 53 11.19 38.76 20.18
C VAL A 53 12.53 39.44 19.93
N THR A 54 13.16 39.18 18.79
CA THR A 54 13.95 40.19 18.09
C THR A 54 13.87 39.93 16.59
N SER A 55 13.25 40.87 15.89
CA SER A 55 13.19 40.99 14.44
C SER A 55 14.54 41.40 13.87
N GLN A 56 14.95 40.85 12.72
CA GLN A 56 15.45 41.63 11.57
C GLN A 56 15.85 40.78 10.35
N SER A 57 15.56 41.39 9.20
CA SER A 57 16.18 41.30 7.87
C SER A 57 16.07 40.04 7.02
N SER A 58 15.39 40.27 5.90
CA SER A 58 15.49 39.61 4.60
C SER A 58 16.91 39.30 4.15
N GLU A 59 17.12 38.10 3.60
CA GLU A 59 18.06 37.91 2.50
C GLU A 59 17.60 36.79 1.57
N ASN A 60 17.49 37.16 0.30
CA ASN A 60 17.20 36.32 -0.84
C ASN A 60 18.38 35.37 -1.04
N THR A 61 18.18 34.05 -0.91
CA THR A 61 19.20 33.08 -1.35
C THR A 61 18.53 31.88 -2.02
N GLN A 62 18.91 31.68 -3.28
CA GLN A 62 18.64 30.47 -4.06
C GLN A 62 18.95 29.21 -3.25
N PRO A 63 18.25 28.08 -3.51
CA PRO A 63 18.54 26.84 -2.82
C PRO A 63 20.00 26.43 -3.10
N LYS A 64 20.77 26.29 -2.01
CA LYS A 64 22.12 25.74 -2.02
C LYS A 64 22.08 24.37 -2.67
N HIS A 65 22.85 24.22 -3.74
CA HIS A 65 23.16 22.94 -4.36
C HIS A 65 23.88 22.07 -3.32
N ILE A 66 23.16 21.14 -2.69
CA ILE A 66 23.77 20.17 -1.77
C ILE A 66 24.52 19.13 -2.62
N ALA A 67 25.75 18.86 -2.22
CA ALA A 67 26.68 17.97 -2.92
C ALA A 67 26.09 16.57 -3.12
N ARG A 68 26.15 16.08 -4.37
CA ARG A 68 25.87 14.69 -4.73
C ARG A 68 26.94 13.79 -4.12
N THR A 69 26.63 13.16 -2.99
CA THR A 69 27.39 12.00 -2.51
C THR A 69 26.90 10.78 -3.27
N GLU A 70 27.82 10.05 -3.89
CA GLU A 70 27.57 8.88 -4.72
C GLU A 70 26.92 7.75 -3.92
N LEU A 71 25.59 7.64 -3.99
CA LEU A 71 24.87 6.42 -3.62
C LEU A 71 25.18 5.36 -4.67
N THR A 72 25.69 4.21 -4.23
CA THR A 72 25.95 3.04 -5.06
C THR A 72 24.64 2.54 -5.67
N GLN A 73 24.33 3.01 -6.88
CA GLN A 73 23.24 2.53 -7.71
C GLN A 73 23.52 1.10 -8.14
N VAL A 74 22.89 0.12 -7.48
CA VAL A 74 22.81 -1.23 -8.02
C VAL A 74 21.50 -1.36 -8.79
N LYS A 75 21.56 -1.05 -10.09
CA LYS A 75 20.44 -1.18 -11.04
C LYS A 75 20.15 -2.65 -11.30
N PHE A 76 18.96 -3.12 -10.90
CA PHE A 76 18.45 -4.43 -11.31
C PHE A 76 17.08 -4.29 -11.96
N ASN A 77 17.00 -4.64 -13.24
CA ASN A 77 15.79 -4.67 -14.05
C ASN A 77 14.78 -5.71 -13.53
N PHE A 78 13.54 -5.30 -13.23
CA PHE A 78 12.32 -5.76 -13.92
C PHE A 78 11.12 -4.86 -13.59
N LEU A 79 10.29 -4.60 -14.62
CA LEU A 79 9.66 -3.31 -14.99
C LEU A 79 10.73 -2.25 -15.27
N LYS A 80 11.02 -1.99 -16.56
CA LYS A 80 12.07 -1.03 -17.00
C LYS A 80 11.88 0.41 -16.48
N ASN A 81 10.77 0.68 -15.79
CA ASN A 81 10.35 2.01 -15.38
C ASN A 81 10.02 2.11 -13.89
N CYS A 82 10.01 1.03 -13.08
CA CYS A 82 9.75 1.19 -11.64
C CYS A 82 11.05 1.17 -10.83
N GLU A 83 11.61 2.34 -10.56
CA GLU A 83 12.78 2.46 -9.69
C GLU A 83 12.33 2.42 -8.22
N PHE A 84 12.87 1.46 -7.45
CA PHE A 84 12.66 1.40 -6.01
C PHE A 84 13.78 2.18 -5.32
N TYR A 85 13.40 3.25 -4.63
CA TYR A 85 14.34 4.10 -3.90
C TYR A 85 14.15 3.92 -2.40
N PRO A 86 15.18 3.54 -1.62
CA PRO A 86 15.20 3.78 -0.19
C PRO A 86 15.40 5.29 0.06
N ILE A 87 14.59 5.94 0.90
CA ILE A 87 14.81 7.34 1.27
C ILE A 87 14.61 7.58 2.78
N SER A 88 15.72 7.85 3.47
CA SER A 88 16.04 8.97 4.37
C SER A 88 17.22 8.54 5.26
N LYS A 89 17.96 9.48 5.87
CA LYS A 89 19.14 9.18 6.71
C LYS A 89 18.79 8.44 8.01
N ASP A 90 17.50 8.33 8.35
CA ASP A 90 17.06 7.93 9.69
C ASP A 90 16.53 6.48 9.75
N ILE A 91 16.32 5.82 8.60
CA ILE A 91 16.14 4.37 8.55
C ILE A 91 17.42 3.73 8.02
N GLU A 92 18.22 3.16 8.91
CA GLU A 92 19.17 2.11 8.51
C GLU A 92 18.39 0.86 8.09
N MET A 93 17.85 0.87 6.88
CA MET A 93 17.23 -0.32 6.29
C MET A 93 18.34 -1.19 5.71
N ASN A 94 18.58 -2.33 6.34
CA ASN A 94 19.53 -3.28 5.78
C ASN A 94 18.96 -3.87 4.48
N ASN A 95 19.85 -4.40 3.63
CA ASN A 95 19.47 -5.00 2.35
C ASN A 95 18.48 -6.17 2.48
N GLN A 96 18.47 -6.86 3.62
CA GLN A 96 17.60 -8.02 3.83
C GLN A 96 16.14 -7.58 4.03
N ASP A 97 15.90 -6.56 4.84
CA ASP A 97 14.57 -5.99 5.08
C ASP A 97 13.99 -5.40 3.79
N PHE A 98 14.80 -4.65 3.04
CA PHE A 98 14.39 -4.12 1.74
C PHE A 98 14.03 -5.24 0.74
N ASN A 99 14.82 -6.32 0.68
CA ASN A 99 14.55 -7.46 -0.19
C ASN A 99 13.27 -8.21 0.21
N MET A 100 12.90 -8.20 1.49
CA MET A 100 11.65 -8.77 1.97
C MET A 100 10.45 -7.98 1.44
N TYR A 101 10.43 -6.65 1.62
CA TYR A 101 9.39 -5.78 1.05
C TYR A 101 9.28 -5.93 -0.46
N LYS A 102 10.43 -5.89 -1.16
CA LYS A 102 10.46 -6.09 -2.60
C LYS A 102 9.83 -7.41 -3.01
N LYS A 103 10.12 -8.50 -2.32
CA LYS A 103 9.53 -9.82 -2.62
C LYS A 103 8.02 -9.83 -2.41
N GLU A 104 7.56 -9.25 -1.31
CA GLU A 104 6.14 -9.18 -0.96
C GLU A 104 5.35 -8.31 -1.94
N TYR A 105 5.80 -7.07 -2.19
CA TYR A 105 5.13 -6.17 -3.12
C TYR A 105 5.14 -6.74 -4.55
N ASN A 106 6.24 -7.36 -4.99
CA ASN A 106 6.26 -8.05 -6.28
C ASN A 106 5.25 -9.21 -6.34
N TYR A 107 5.05 -9.94 -5.25
CA TYR A 107 4.03 -10.98 -5.22
C TYR A 107 2.64 -10.39 -5.45
N TYR A 108 2.28 -9.30 -4.77
CA TYR A 108 0.98 -8.64 -4.93
C TYR A 108 0.79 -8.02 -6.31
N LEU A 109 1.80 -7.30 -6.80
CA LEU A 109 1.74 -6.67 -8.12
C LEU A 109 1.56 -7.70 -9.24
N ASN A 110 2.34 -8.78 -9.24
CA ASN A 110 2.25 -9.82 -10.27
C ASN A 110 0.98 -10.67 -10.15
N ARG A 111 0.41 -10.78 -8.95
CA ARG A 111 -0.85 -11.49 -8.71
C ARG A 111 -2.05 -10.73 -9.26
N TYR A 112 -2.04 -9.39 -9.12
CA TYR A 112 -3.23 -8.57 -9.31
C TYR A 112 -3.14 -7.57 -10.45
N PHE A 113 -2.01 -7.38 -11.12
CA PHE A 113 -1.90 -6.40 -12.20
C PHE A 113 -1.10 -6.95 -13.38
N THR A 114 -1.53 -6.58 -14.57
CA THR A 114 -0.81 -6.84 -15.83
C THR A 114 0.25 -5.77 -16.07
N HIS A 115 1.20 -6.06 -16.96
CA HIS A 115 2.19 -5.08 -17.38
C HIS A 115 1.56 -3.79 -17.93
N ASN A 116 0.45 -3.89 -18.66
CA ASN A 116 -0.23 -2.71 -19.21
C ASN A 116 -0.85 -1.85 -18.11
N GLN A 117 -1.46 -2.46 -17.09
CA GLN A 117 -2.04 -1.76 -15.95
C GLN A 117 -0.98 -1.03 -15.12
N LEU A 118 0.26 -1.53 -15.09
CA LEU A 118 1.37 -0.94 -14.35
C LEU A 118 2.18 0.10 -15.15
N LYS A 119 1.83 0.40 -16.41
CA LYS A 119 2.62 1.32 -17.27
C LYS A 119 2.78 2.74 -16.73
N GLY A 120 1.90 3.18 -15.83
CA GLY A 120 1.98 4.50 -15.21
C GLY A 120 2.72 4.51 -13.88
N LEU A 121 3.19 3.38 -13.39
CA LEU A 121 3.96 3.30 -12.15
C LEU A 121 5.45 3.46 -12.49
N GLU A 122 6.09 4.48 -11.91
CA GLU A 122 7.51 4.81 -12.13
C GLU A 122 8.39 4.42 -10.92
N GLY A 123 7.80 4.15 -9.77
CA GLY A 123 8.57 3.72 -8.62
C GLY A 123 7.74 3.44 -7.39
N ILE A 124 8.31 2.62 -6.52
CA ILE A 124 7.79 2.39 -5.17
C ILE A 124 8.92 2.71 -4.19
N ILE A 125 8.68 3.68 -3.33
CA ILE A 125 9.58 4.17 -2.30
C ILE A 125 9.13 3.55 -0.98
N ILE A 126 10.10 3.09 -0.18
CA ILE A 126 9.82 2.65 1.19
C ILE A 126 10.34 3.72 2.13
N ALA A 127 9.45 4.27 2.95
CA ALA A 127 9.69 5.40 3.84
C ALA A 127 9.39 5.03 5.30
N ASP A 128 9.77 5.88 6.24
CA ASP A 128 9.40 5.66 7.65
C ASP A 128 7.91 5.90 7.84
N ALA A 129 7.27 5.11 8.70
CA ALA A 129 5.88 5.35 9.10
C ALA A 129 5.72 6.75 9.73
N GLU A 130 6.76 7.26 10.40
CA GLU A 130 6.77 8.60 10.99
C GLU A 130 6.70 9.73 9.94
N MET A 131 6.95 9.44 8.65
CA MET A 131 6.82 10.42 7.57
C MET A 131 5.36 10.66 7.13
N PHE A 132 4.42 9.87 7.62
CA PHE A 132 2.99 9.97 7.30
C PHE A 132 2.27 10.62 8.48
N GLU A 133 2.22 11.96 8.50
CA GLU A 133 1.64 12.75 9.60
C GLU A 133 0.16 12.42 9.88
N ASP A 134 -0.56 11.91 8.88
CA ASP A 134 -1.96 11.50 8.95
C ASP A 134 -2.16 10.04 9.37
N GLY A 135 -1.07 9.30 9.61
CA GLY A 135 -1.08 7.88 9.94
C GLY A 135 -1.38 6.97 8.75
N SER A 136 -1.30 7.46 7.51
CA SER A 136 -1.48 6.65 6.31
C SER A 136 -0.40 5.57 6.17
N ALA A 137 -0.79 4.45 5.54
CA ALA A 137 0.11 3.33 5.26
C ALA A 137 0.91 3.50 3.97
N GLY A 138 0.47 4.43 3.13
CA GLY A 138 1.05 4.71 1.84
C GLY A 138 0.37 5.92 1.18
N VAL A 139 1.03 6.45 0.16
CA VAL A 139 0.52 7.54 -0.65
C VAL A 139 0.97 7.36 -2.09
N THR A 140 0.10 7.72 -3.03
CA THR A 140 0.42 7.75 -4.46
C THR A 140 0.45 9.19 -4.95
N GLU A 141 1.60 9.60 -5.45
CA GLU A 141 1.77 10.88 -6.14
C GLU A 141 1.72 10.64 -7.64
N SER A 142 0.95 11.45 -8.37
CA SER A 142 0.76 11.30 -9.81
C SER A 142 0.90 12.61 -10.56
N LEU A 143 1.70 12.62 -11.62
CA LEU A 143 1.85 13.74 -12.55
C LEU A 143 1.81 13.24 -13.98
N ASN A 144 0.87 13.74 -14.79
CA ASN A 144 0.70 13.36 -16.20
C ASN A 144 0.59 11.84 -16.44
N GLY A 145 -0.07 11.12 -15.51
CA GLY A 145 -0.27 9.68 -15.58
C GLY A 145 0.98 8.84 -15.29
N ILE A 146 2.03 9.48 -14.77
CA ILE A 146 3.22 8.84 -14.20
C ILE A 146 3.13 8.98 -12.68
N SER A 147 3.35 7.89 -11.96
CA SER A 147 3.05 7.80 -10.52
C SER A 147 4.22 7.23 -9.74
N TYR A 148 4.44 7.76 -8.54
CA TYR A 148 5.30 7.17 -7.53
C TYR A 148 4.45 6.81 -6.32
N ILE A 149 4.69 5.63 -5.77
CA ILE A 149 4.03 5.16 -4.56
C ILE A 149 5.05 5.22 -3.43
N THR A 150 4.71 5.85 -2.30
CA THR A 150 5.52 5.80 -1.09
C THR A 150 4.77 4.98 -0.05
N LEU A 151 5.40 3.91 0.47
CA LEU A 151 4.82 3.01 1.46
C LEU A 151 5.56 3.10 2.79
N ALA A 152 4.80 3.07 3.88
CA ALA A 152 5.35 3.03 5.23
C ALA A 152 6.02 1.68 5.51
N ALA A 153 7.29 1.73 5.90
CA ALA A 153 8.01 0.58 6.43
C ALA A 153 7.31 0.07 7.69
N ARG A 154 7.40 -1.25 7.88
CA ARG A 154 6.86 -1.98 9.05
C ARG A 154 5.36 -1.84 9.26
N ASN A 155 4.63 -1.31 8.28
CA ASN A 155 3.18 -1.38 8.28
C ASN A 155 2.73 -2.82 7.96
N GLY A 156 1.80 -3.35 8.75
CA GLY A 156 1.30 -4.72 8.62
C GLY A 156 0.25 -4.90 7.51
N ASP A 157 -0.24 -3.81 6.92
CA ASP A 157 -1.25 -3.89 5.87
C ASP A 157 -0.64 -4.08 4.47
N SER A 158 -0.43 -5.36 4.14
CA SER A 158 0.02 -5.78 2.81
C SER A 158 -0.95 -5.45 1.66
N THR A 159 -2.19 -5.00 1.94
CA THR A 159 -3.14 -4.58 0.90
C THR A 159 -2.93 -3.14 0.45
N CYS A 160 -2.18 -2.34 1.22
CA CYS A 160 -1.87 -0.95 0.88
C CYS A 160 -1.20 -0.82 -0.49
N ILE A 161 -0.25 -1.71 -0.84
CA ILE A 161 0.35 -1.68 -2.19
C ILE A 161 -0.68 -1.89 -3.30
N ILE A 162 -1.72 -2.68 -3.08
CA ILE A 162 -2.80 -2.90 -4.05
C ILE A 162 -3.63 -1.62 -4.20
N HIS A 163 -3.96 -0.98 -3.08
CA HIS A 163 -4.69 0.29 -3.04
C HIS A 163 -3.93 1.39 -3.79
N GLU A 164 -2.67 1.63 -3.42
CA GLU A 164 -1.84 2.64 -4.06
C GLU A 164 -1.63 2.35 -5.56
N THR A 165 -1.50 1.07 -5.93
CA THR A 165 -1.41 0.69 -7.34
C THR A 165 -2.71 0.96 -8.10
N CYS A 166 -3.88 0.87 -7.45
CA CYS A 166 -5.14 1.26 -8.07
C CYS A 166 -5.19 2.76 -8.38
N HIS A 167 -4.67 3.61 -7.49
CA HIS A 167 -4.50 5.04 -7.76
C HIS A 167 -3.59 5.28 -8.97
N ALA A 168 -2.40 4.67 -8.99
CA ALA A 168 -1.45 4.81 -10.10
C ALA A 168 -2.04 4.33 -11.44
N MET A 169 -2.76 3.21 -11.43
CA MET A 169 -3.47 2.68 -12.59
C MET A 169 -4.57 3.65 -13.06
N GLN A 170 -5.35 4.21 -12.14
CA GLN A 170 -6.39 5.17 -12.47
C GLN A 170 -5.79 6.44 -13.06
N ALA A 171 -4.72 6.98 -12.47
CA ALA A 171 -4.03 8.16 -12.96
C ALA A 171 -3.53 7.98 -14.39
N LYS A 172 -2.97 6.80 -14.72
CA LYS A 172 -2.51 6.49 -16.09
C LYS A 172 -3.64 6.47 -17.11
N TYR A 173 -4.79 5.94 -16.71
CA TYR A 173 -5.93 5.67 -17.60
C TYR A 173 -7.14 6.56 -17.26
N ILE A 174 -6.90 7.75 -16.72
CA ILE A 174 -7.94 8.63 -16.19
C ILE A 174 -8.92 9.06 -17.29
N ASP A 175 -8.44 9.29 -18.52
CA ASP A 175 -9.30 9.63 -19.65
C ASP A 175 -10.26 8.50 -20.00
N VAL A 176 -9.79 7.25 -19.97
CA VAL A 176 -10.62 6.07 -20.20
C VAL A 176 -11.69 5.98 -19.11
N PHE A 177 -11.31 6.18 -17.85
CA PHE A 177 -12.25 6.21 -16.74
C PHE A 177 -13.31 7.32 -16.91
N ASN A 178 -12.87 8.54 -17.20
CA ASN A 178 -13.74 9.72 -17.34
C ASN A 178 -14.73 9.58 -18.50
N ILE A 179 -14.27 9.10 -19.65
CA ILE A 179 -15.09 8.99 -20.87
C ILE A 179 -16.13 7.87 -20.72
N TYR A 180 -15.74 6.70 -20.21
CA TYR A 180 -16.58 5.50 -20.30
C TYR A 180 -17.27 5.09 -18.99
N TYR A 181 -16.72 5.45 -17.83
CA TYR A 181 -17.11 4.83 -16.55
C TYR A 181 -17.58 5.82 -15.49
N LYS A 182 -17.00 7.03 -15.42
CA LYS A 182 -17.26 8.02 -14.36
C LYS A 182 -18.75 8.30 -14.14
N LYS A 183 -19.52 8.54 -15.20
CA LYS A 183 -20.97 8.81 -15.08
C LYS A 183 -21.76 7.63 -14.47
N ARG A 184 -21.36 6.38 -14.76
CA ARG A 184 -21.99 5.19 -14.15
C ARG A 184 -21.52 5.01 -12.71
N TRP A 185 -20.25 5.31 -12.45
CA TRP A 185 -19.64 5.24 -11.14
C TRP A 185 -20.32 6.19 -10.14
N GLU A 186 -20.45 7.47 -10.51
CA GLU A 186 -21.05 8.53 -9.67
C GLU A 186 -22.55 8.33 -9.42
N LYS A 187 -23.25 7.57 -10.28
CA LYS A 187 -24.65 7.19 -10.04
C LYS A 187 -24.82 6.17 -8.92
N CYS A 188 -23.76 5.46 -8.53
CA CYS A 188 -23.80 4.46 -7.48
C CYS A 188 -23.42 5.08 -6.12
N ASN A 189 -24.41 5.37 -5.27
CA ASN A 189 -24.17 5.92 -3.93
C ASN A 189 -23.81 4.86 -2.87
N LYS A 190 -23.08 3.81 -3.27
CA LYS A 190 -22.59 2.73 -2.39
C LYS A 190 -21.07 2.76 -2.35
N PHE A 191 -20.51 2.64 -1.15
CA PHE A 191 -19.07 2.68 -0.90
C PHE A 191 -18.66 1.40 -0.18
N VAL A 192 -17.44 0.92 -0.43
CA VAL A 192 -16.93 -0.31 0.20
C VAL A 192 -16.41 -0.07 1.62
N SER A 193 -16.04 1.17 1.94
CA SER A 193 -15.54 1.60 3.25
C SER A 193 -15.96 3.05 3.54
N ASP A 194 -15.71 3.54 4.75
CA ASP A 194 -15.87 4.96 5.06
C ASP A 194 -14.79 5.81 4.38
N TYR A 195 -13.57 5.27 4.22
CA TYR A 195 -12.48 5.95 3.53
C TYR A 195 -12.80 6.19 2.04
N ALA A 196 -13.48 5.25 1.39
CA ALA A 196 -13.99 5.39 0.03
C ALA A 196 -14.95 6.59 -0.16
N LYS A 197 -15.51 7.19 0.90
CA LYS A 197 -16.39 8.36 0.79
C LYS A 197 -15.63 9.67 0.62
N THR A 198 -14.32 9.68 0.87
CA THR A 198 -13.48 10.89 0.87
C THR A 198 -13.53 11.61 -0.47
N ASN A 199 -13.29 10.89 -1.57
CA ASN A 199 -13.39 11.41 -2.93
C ASN A 199 -13.48 10.25 -3.94
N ILE A 200 -13.65 10.56 -5.22
CA ILE A 200 -13.80 9.55 -6.28
C ILE A 200 -12.53 8.69 -6.51
N PHE A 201 -11.36 9.21 -6.18
CA PHE A 201 -10.09 8.47 -6.30
C PHE A 201 -10.00 7.42 -5.19
N GLU A 202 -10.28 7.80 -3.93
CA GLU A 202 -10.33 6.84 -2.82
C GLU A 202 -11.43 5.79 -3.04
N ASP A 203 -12.60 6.21 -3.50
CA ASP A 203 -13.67 5.29 -3.86
C ASP A 203 -13.22 4.26 -4.91
N PHE A 204 -12.45 4.70 -5.91
CA PHE A 204 -11.92 3.83 -6.94
C PHE A 204 -10.86 2.87 -6.38
N ALA A 205 -9.89 3.36 -5.61
CA ALA A 205 -8.81 2.56 -5.05
C ALA A 205 -9.32 1.54 -4.03
N GLU A 206 -10.18 1.95 -3.11
CA GLU A 206 -10.82 1.07 -2.12
C GLU A 206 -11.67 -0.02 -2.81
N THR A 207 -12.51 0.38 -3.78
CA THR A 207 -13.34 -0.57 -4.53
C THR A 207 -12.47 -1.55 -5.32
N GLY A 208 -11.39 -1.07 -5.92
CA GLY A 208 -10.44 -1.87 -6.67
C GLY A 208 -9.73 -2.89 -5.79
N THR A 209 -9.22 -2.47 -4.65
CA THR A 209 -8.57 -3.34 -3.66
C THR A 209 -9.53 -4.42 -3.18
N ALA A 210 -10.73 -4.05 -2.73
CA ALA A 210 -11.75 -5.01 -2.28
C ALA A 210 -12.11 -6.02 -3.38
N TYR A 211 -12.27 -5.57 -4.63
CA TYR A 211 -12.53 -6.46 -5.76
C TYR A 211 -11.37 -7.44 -6.00
N LEU A 212 -10.13 -6.97 -6.03
CA LEU A 212 -8.96 -7.76 -6.37
C LEU A 212 -8.64 -8.81 -5.30
N ILE A 213 -8.77 -8.46 -4.01
CA ILE A 213 -8.58 -9.41 -2.91
C ILE A 213 -9.75 -10.38 -2.74
N GLY A 214 -10.87 -10.14 -3.43
CA GLY A 214 -12.06 -10.99 -3.39
C GLY A 214 -12.96 -10.74 -2.19
N ASP A 215 -12.95 -9.52 -1.63
CA ASP A 215 -13.87 -9.14 -0.56
C ASP A 215 -15.27 -8.88 -1.13
N THR A 216 -16.19 -9.78 -0.82
CA THR A 216 -17.59 -9.73 -1.26
C THR A 216 -18.56 -9.20 -0.21
N SER A 217 -18.07 -8.74 0.95
CA SER A 217 -18.90 -8.37 2.10
C SER A 217 -19.88 -7.21 1.81
N SER A 218 -19.49 -6.26 0.95
CA SER A 218 -20.24 -5.02 0.71
C SER A 218 -21.32 -5.09 -0.38
N ASN A 219 -21.34 -6.16 -1.20
CA ASN A 219 -22.23 -6.31 -2.37
C ASN A 219 -22.38 -4.99 -3.18
N ASN A 220 -21.24 -4.39 -3.54
CA ASN A 220 -21.18 -3.07 -4.18
C ASN A 220 -21.31 -3.17 -5.72
N PRO A 221 -22.30 -2.51 -6.35
CA PRO A 221 -22.44 -2.47 -7.81
C PRO A 221 -21.22 -1.91 -8.54
N LYS A 222 -20.40 -1.09 -7.88
CA LYS A 222 -19.16 -0.54 -8.45
C LYS A 222 -18.14 -1.64 -8.76
N PHE A 223 -18.20 -2.82 -8.13
CA PHE A 223 -17.35 -3.95 -8.50
C PHE A 223 -17.49 -4.35 -9.97
N LYS A 224 -18.71 -4.30 -10.51
CA LYS A 224 -18.93 -4.59 -11.94
C LYS A 224 -18.30 -3.51 -12.82
N ILE A 225 -18.43 -2.23 -12.43
CA ILE A 225 -17.87 -1.10 -13.19
C ILE A 225 -16.35 -1.15 -13.15
N PHE A 226 -15.77 -1.41 -11.97
CA PHE A 226 -14.33 -1.61 -11.81
C PHE A 226 -13.84 -2.77 -12.66
N ALA A 227 -14.51 -3.94 -12.62
CA ALA A 227 -14.13 -5.09 -13.42
C ALA A 227 -14.15 -4.80 -14.93
N GLU A 228 -15.15 -4.06 -15.42
CA GLU A 228 -15.23 -3.63 -16.82
C GLU A 228 -14.06 -2.70 -17.20
N PHE A 229 -13.74 -1.71 -16.35
CA PHE A 229 -12.59 -0.82 -16.55
C PHE A 229 -11.28 -1.60 -16.51
N TYR A 230 -11.05 -2.34 -15.43
CA TYR A 230 -9.84 -3.11 -15.15
C TYR A 230 -9.53 -4.09 -16.28
N ASN A 231 -10.52 -4.84 -16.79
CA ASN A 231 -10.32 -5.75 -17.92
C ASN A 231 -10.06 -5.05 -19.26
N ARG A 232 -10.57 -3.83 -19.46
CA ARG A 232 -10.34 -3.07 -20.69
C ARG A 232 -8.89 -2.61 -20.84
N ILE A 233 -8.22 -2.35 -19.72
CA ILE A 233 -6.85 -1.85 -19.68
C ILE A 233 -5.82 -2.95 -19.36
N LYS A 234 -6.22 -4.22 -19.35
CA LYS A 234 -5.29 -5.36 -19.25
C LYS A 234 -4.33 -5.43 -20.43
#